data_AF-A0A1V1VZR2-F1
#
_entry.id   AF-A0A1V1VZR2-F1
#
_cell.length_a   1.000
_cell.length_b   1.000
_cell.length_c   1.000
_cell.angle_alpha   90.00
_cell.angle_beta   90.00
_cell.angle_gamma   90.00
#
_symmetry.space_group_name_H-M   'P 1'
#
loop_
_entity.id
_entity.type
_entity.pdbx_description
1 polymer ?
#
loop_
_entity_poly.entity_id
_entity_poly.type
_entity_poly.pdbx_seq_one_letter_code
_entity_poly.pdbx_strand_id
1 'polypeptide(L)'
;MNALGRQTLLWMIPINLLLVVWVWIGRIVFGVGGWFILILLVSAVPVLLVAFLVTTLLAYTQHGRPRSLTRFQAAAQLATWLALFVFGAFMPDFGDTEDSQLSLLTQVFGYSDSLFDLSFTIALVAGGAAVVAYGVLLGSLVVGRRDARATMET
;
A
#
# COMPACT_ATOMS: atom_id res chain seq x y z
N MET A 1 -11.73 -4.03 -24.15
CA MET A 1 -11.08 -3.22 -23.09
C MET A 1 -11.39 -3.83 -21.73
N ASN A 2 -10.41 -3.94 -20.84
CA ASN A 2 -10.65 -4.42 -19.48
C ASN A 2 -11.13 -3.24 -18.60
N ALA A 3 -12.41 -3.19 -18.26
CA ALA A 3 -12.98 -2.10 -17.44
C ALA A 3 -12.22 -1.92 -16.12
N LEU A 4 -11.85 -3.05 -15.50
CA LEU A 4 -11.04 -3.10 -14.28
C LEU A 4 -9.70 -2.35 -14.44
N GLY A 5 -8.93 -2.69 -15.47
CA GLY A 5 -7.61 -2.09 -15.67
C GLY A 5 -7.63 -0.58 -15.92
N ARG A 6 -8.67 -0.07 -16.58
CA ARG A 6 -8.86 1.37 -16.77
C ARG A 6 -9.31 2.06 -15.49
N GLN A 7 -10.24 1.47 -14.74
CA GLN A 7 -10.70 2.03 -13.46
C GLN A 7 -9.55 2.06 -12.45
N THR A 8 -8.82 0.95 -12.29
CA THR A 8 -7.66 0.89 -11.40
C THR A 8 -6.65 1.97 -11.73
N LEU A 9 -6.32 2.18 -13.01
CA LEU A 9 -5.41 3.24 -13.45
C LEU A 9 -5.88 4.64 -13.01
N LEU A 10 -7.16 4.97 -13.23
CA LEU A 10 -7.74 6.27 -12.86
C LEU A 10 -7.71 6.50 -11.34
N TRP A 11 -7.92 5.44 -10.56
CA TRP A 11 -7.89 5.50 -9.10
C TRP A 11 -6.50 5.42 -8.48
N MET A 12 -5.43 5.20 -9.28
CA MET A 12 -4.06 5.12 -8.75
C MET A 12 -3.65 6.32 -7.94
N ILE A 13 -3.76 7.52 -8.49
CA ILE A 13 -3.34 8.74 -7.80
C ILE A 13 -4.12 8.94 -6.49
N PRO A 14 -5.47 8.99 -6.51
CA PRO A 14 -6.23 9.27 -5.28
C PRO A 14 -6.07 8.17 -4.22
N ILE A 15 -6.10 6.88 -4.59
CA ILE A 15 -5.99 5.80 -3.61
C ILE A 15 -4.56 5.67 -3.07
N ASN A 16 -3.53 5.87 -3.90
CA ASN A 16 -2.15 5.87 -3.42
C ASN A 16 -1.92 6.97 -2.37
N LEU A 17 -2.39 8.19 -2.64
CA LEU A 17 -2.27 9.30 -1.68
C LEU A 17 -3.08 9.04 -0.41
N LEU A 18 -4.30 8.53 -0.55
CA LEU A 18 -5.12 8.13 0.59
C LEU A 18 -4.41 7.07 1.44
N LEU A 19 -3.76 6.08 0.82
CA LEU A 19 -3.05 5.02 1.54
C LEU A 19 -1.76 5.52 2.20
N VAL A 20 -1.05 6.49 1.62
CA VAL A 20 0.08 7.14 2.30
C VAL A 20 -0.40 7.82 3.57
N VAL A 21 -1.48 8.60 3.48
CA VAL A 21 -2.09 9.26 4.65
C VAL A 21 -2.61 8.24 5.66
N TRP A 22 -3.25 7.17 5.19
CA TRP A 22 -3.78 6.09 6.02
C TRP A 22 -2.69 5.37 6.81
N VAL A 23 -1.62 4.94 6.14
CA VAL A 23 -0.49 4.26 6.81
C VAL A 23 0.21 5.19 7.79
N TRP A 24 0.24 6.49 7.51
CA TRP A 24 0.90 7.48 8.37
C TRP A 24 0.06 7.89 9.60
N ILE A 25 -1.13 8.45 9.38
CA ILE A 25 -1.97 9.04 10.43
C ILE A 25 -3.34 8.37 10.58
N GLY A 26 -3.67 7.36 9.77
CA GLY A 26 -4.95 6.64 9.87
C GLY A 26 -5.17 6.00 11.24
N ARG A 27 -4.08 5.64 11.92
CA ARG A 27 -4.08 5.14 13.29
C ARG A 27 -4.66 6.10 14.34
N ILE A 28 -4.66 7.42 14.09
CA ILE A 28 -5.30 8.42 14.97
C ILE A 28 -6.81 8.16 15.07
N VAL A 29 -7.44 7.61 14.01
CA VAL A 29 -8.86 7.23 14.00
C VAL A 29 -9.18 6.19 15.07
N PHE A 30 -8.18 5.41 15.49
CA PHE A 30 -8.27 4.41 16.54
C PHE A 30 -7.69 4.90 17.86
N GLY A 31 -7.57 6.22 18.07
CA GLY A 31 -7.02 6.78 19.30
C GLY A 31 -5.52 6.55 19.50
N VAL A 32 -4.81 6.04 18.49
CA VAL A 32 -3.38 5.71 18.59
C VAL A 32 -2.55 6.89 18.07
N GLY A 33 -2.17 7.79 18.98
CA GLY A 33 -1.60 9.11 18.67
C GLY A 33 -0.15 9.33 19.13
N GLY A 34 0.70 8.30 19.12
CA GLY A 34 2.07 8.36 19.66
C GLY A 34 3.16 8.93 18.74
N TRP A 35 4.37 9.04 19.29
CA TRP A 35 5.60 9.48 18.59
C TRP A 35 5.93 8.67 17.34
N PHE A 36 5.41 7.45 17.23
CA PHE A 36 5.58 6.60 16.06
C PHE A 36 5.04 7.23 14.76
N ILE A 37 4.09 8.17 14.84
CA ILE A 37 3.64 8.95 13.67
C ILE A 37 4.80 9.74 13.05
N LEU A 38 5.73 10.27 13.85
CA LEU A 38 6.91 10.96 13.36
C LEU A 38 7.91 10.00 12.73
N ILE A 39 8.06 8.80 13.30
CA ILE A 39 8.88 7.73 12.73
C ILE A 39 8.35 7.35 11.34
N LEU A 40 7.05 7.14 11.21
CA LEU A 40 6.41 6.82 9.93
C LEU A 40 6.55 7.97 8.91
N LEU A 41 6.46 9.23 9.35
CA LEU A 41 6.64 10.40 8.50
C LEU A 41 8.01 10.45 7.83
N VAL A 42 9.09 10.09 8.55
CA VAL A 42 10.46 10.15 8.01
C VAL A 42 10.93 8.83 7.38
N SER A 43 10.24 7.71 7.63
CA SER A 43 10.61 6.38 7.13
C SER A 43 9.63 5.85 6.07
N ALA A 44 8.41 5.49 6.47
CA ALA A 44 7.42 4.85 5.61
C ALA A 44 6.86 5.80 4.53
N VAL A 45 6.56 7.05 4.88
CA VAL A 45 5.94 8.02 3.97
C VAL A 45 6.81 8.30 2.73
N PRO A 46 8.12 8.62 2.85
CA PRO A 46 8.97 8.85 1.68
C PRO A 46 9.09 7.60 0.80
N VAL A 47 9.22 6.43 1.41
CA VAL A 47 9.32 5.15 0.69
C VAL A 47 8.03 4.87 -0.11
N LEU A 48 6.87 5.02 0.51
CA LEU A 48 5.58 4.81 -0.17
C LEU A 48 5.35 5.84 -1.28
N LEU A 49 5.67 7.11 -1.05
CA LEU A 49 5.55 8.16 -2.06
C LEU A 49 6.41 7.84 -3.30
N VAL A 50 7.67 7.47 -3.10
CA VAL A 50 8.57 7.10 -4.20
C VAL A 50 8.07 5.85 -4.91
N ALA A 51 7.69 4.81 -4.15
CA ALA A 51 7.18 3.56 -4.71
C ALA A 51 5.93 3.78 -5.58
N PHE A 52 4.95 4.51 -5.06
CA PHE A 52 3.73 4.85 -5.78
C PHE A 52 3.95 5.80 -6.95
N LEU A 53 4.87 6.76 -6.82
CA LEU A 53 5.24 7.63 -7.92
C LEU A 53 5.80 6.80 -9.08
N VAL A 54 6.74 5.88 -8.81
CA VAL A 54 7.36 5.02 -9.82
C VAL A 54 6.30 4.17 -10.54
N THR A 55 5.45 3.44 -9.82
CA THR A 55 4.45 2.56 -10.47
C THR A 55 3.38 3.36 -11.19
N THR A 56 2.97 4.53 -10.67
CA THR A 56 2.02 5.42 -11.34
C THR A 56 2.61 5.96 -12.64
N LEU A 57 3.85 6.48 -12.61
CA LEU A 57 4.52 6.96 -13.82
C LEU A 57 4.64 5.85 -14.86
N LEU A 58 5.06 4.65 -14.46
CA LEU A 58 5.15 3.51 -15.37
C LEU A 58 3.80 3.13 -15.96
N ALA A 59 2.74 3.09 -15.16
CA ALA A 59 1.38 2.78 -15.59
C ALA A 59 0.84 3.81 -16.61
N TYR A 60 1.04 5.11 -16.35
CA TYR A 60 0.58 6.19 -17.23
C TYR A 60 1.45 6.39 -18.47
N THR A 61 2.67 5.84 -18.49
CA THR A 61 3.57 5.91 -19.65
C THR A 61 3.58 4.63 -20.50
N GLN A 62 2.74 3.64 -20.19
CA GLN A 62 2.58 2.47 -21.06
C GLN A 62 2.02 2.85 -22.44
N HIS A 63 2.48 2.13 -23.46
CA HIS A 63 2.03 2.27 -24.84
C HIS A 63 0.63 1.67 -25.04
N GLY A 64 -0.14 2.20 -25.98
CA GLY A 64 -1.53 1.80 -26.26
C GLY A 64 -2.54 2.87 -25.84
N ARG A 65 -3.49 3.17 -26.74
CA ARG A 65 -4.60 4.09 -26.48
C ARG A 65 -5.94 3.37 -26.70
N PRO A 66 -6.91 3.52 -25.79
CA PRO A 66 -6.82 4.20 -24.48
C PRO A 66 -5.92 3.45 -23.49
N ARG A 67 -5.22 4.20 -22.63
CA ARG A 67 -4.34 3.62 -21.60
C ARG A 67 -5.14 2.79 -20.61
N SER A 68 -4.64 1.59 -20.28
CA SER A 68 -5.25 0.67 -19.33
C SER A 68 -4.19 -0.29 -18.82
N LEU A 69 -4.29 -0.66 -17.54
CA LEU A 69 -3.54 -1.79 -17.01
C LEU A 69 -4.05 -3.11 -17.57
N THR A 70 -3.19 -4.12 -17.63
CA THR A 70 -3.60 -5.51 -17.84
C THR A 70 -4.38 -6.02 -16.63
N ARG A 71 -5.11 -7.14 -16.77
CA ARG A 71 -5.82 -7.75 -15.63
C ARG A 71 -4.86 -8.10 -14.49
N PHE A 72 -3.68 -8.60 -14.83
CA PHE A 72 -2.66 -8.98 -13.87
C PHE A 72 -2.08 -7.77 -13.11
N GLN A 73 -1.72 -6.71 -13.82
CA GLN A 73 -1.28 -5.45 -13.21
C GLN A 73 -2.36 -4.82 -12.31
N ALA A 74 -3.61 -4.83 -12.77
CA ALA A 74 -4.73 -4.30 -11.98
C ALA A 74 -4.93 -5.12 -10.70
N ALA A 75 -4.89 -6.45 -10.77
CA ALA A 75 -4.98 -7.32 -9.60
C ALA A 75 -3.82 -7.09 -8.61
N ALA A 76 -2.58 -6.95 -9.10
CA ALA A 76 -1.43 -6.66 -8.27
C ALA A 76 -1.58 -5.30 -7.55
N GLN A 77 -2.04 -4.26 -8.24
CA GLN A 77 -2.30 -2.95 -7.64
C GLN A 77 -3.40 -3.00 -6.58
N LEU A 78 -4.51 -3.71 -6.85
CA LEU A 78 -5.59 -3.91 -5.88
C LEU A 78 -5.12 -4.69 -4.64
N ALA A 79 -4.27 -5.70 -4.84
CA ALA A 79 -3.68 -6.46 -3.74
C ALA A 79 -2.74 -5.58 -2.89
N THR A 80 -1.92 -4.73 -3.52
CA THR A 80 -1.10 -3.73 -2.79
C THR A 80 -1.98 -2.79 -1.97
N TRP A 81 -3.07 -2.28 -2.53
CA TRP A 81 -3.99 -1.39 -1.80
C TRP A 81 -4.64 -2.05 -0.61
N LEU A 82 -5.20 -3.25 -0.81
CA LEU A 82 -5.84 -4.00 0.24
C LEU A 82 -4.85 -4.33 1.37
N ALA A 83 -3.65 -4.78 1.01
CA ALA A 83 -2.62 -5.12 1.96
C ALA A 83 -2.17 -3.90 2.77
N LEU A 84 -1.97 -2.73 2.16
CA LEU A 84 -1.61 -1.50 2.88
C LEU A 84 -2.76 -0.96 3.74
N PHE A 85 -4.00 -1.12 3.29
CA PHE A 85 -5.16 -0.78 4.09
C PHE A 85 -5.21 -1.61 5.38
N VAL A 86 -5.06 -2.94 5.27
CA VAL A 86 -4.99 -3.85 6.41
C VAL A 86 -3.78 -3.54 7.29
N PHE A 87 -2.61 -3.30 6.70
CA PHE A 87 -1.42 -2.90 7.44
C PHE A 87 -1.68 -1.67 8.33
N GLY A 88 -2.21 -0.58 7.75
CA GLY A 88 -2.48 0.64 8.51
C GLY A 88 -3.56 0.48 9.58
N ALA A 89 -4.52 -0.43 9.38
CA ALA A 89 -5.57 -0.71 10.36
C ALA A 89 -5.06 -1.48 11.59
N PHE A 90 -4.14 -2.42 11.38
CA PHE A 90 -3.72 -3.37 12.43
C PHE A 90 -2.32 -3.10 12.98
N MET A 91 -1.53 -2.21 12.39
CA MET A 91 -0.20 -1.86 12.91
C MET A 91 -0.32 -1.25 14.31
N PRO A 92 0.09 -1.98 15.37
CA PRO A 92 0.03 -1.45 16.72
C PRO A 92 1.07 -0.36 16.91
N ASP A 93 0.90 0.47 17.92
CA ASP A 93 2.02 1.27 18.42
C ASP A 93 3.04 0.40 19.16
N PHE A 94 4.24 0.95 19.29
CA PHE A 94 5.27 0.37 20.15
C PHE A 94 6.08 1.50 20.78
N GLY A 95 6.27 1.45 22.10
CA GLY A 95 6.88 2.51 22.89
C GLY A 95 6.64 2.32 24.38
N ASP A 96 7.26 3.19 25.19
CA ASP A 96 7.34 3.06 26.66
C ASP A 96 6.20 3.78 27.41
N THR A 97 5.13 4.18 26.72
CA THR A 97 3.97 4.87 27.33
C THR A 97 2.74 3.96 27.35
N GLU A 98 1.83 4.13 28.30
CA GLU A 98 0.63 3.27 28.42
C GLU A 98 -0.24 3.28 27.15
N ASP A 99 -0.23 4.38 26.38
CA ASP A 99 -0.90 4.50 25.07
C ASP A 99 -0.22 3.69 23.94
N SER A 100 0.99 3.19 24.18
CA SER A 100 1.79 2.46 23.18
C SER A 100 1.33 1.02 22.96
N GLN A 101 0.29 0.57 23.67
CA GLN A 101 -0.26 -0.78 23.56
C GLN A 101 -1.58 -0.84 22.76
N LEU A 102 -1.92 0.25 22.06
CA LEU A 102 -3.20 0.39 21.36
C LEU A 102 -3.08 0.06 19.86
N SER A 103 -4.11 -0.60 19.35
CA SER A 103 -4.36 -1.03 17.97
C SER A 103 -5.87 -1.05 17.72
N LEU A 104 -6.33 -1.21 16.47
CA LEU A 104 -7.77 -1.34 16.20
C LEU A 104 -8.43 -2.48 17.00
N LEU A 105 -7.79 -3.67 17.09
CA LEU A 105 -8.39 -4.79 17.82
C LEU A 105 -8.45 -4.54 19.32
N THR A 106 -7.40 -3.98 19.91
CA THR A 106 -7.36 -3.69 21.35
C THR A 106 -8.29 -2.52 21.73
N GLN A 107 -8.53 -1.57 20.81
CA GLN A 107 -9.51 -0.51 20.98
C GLN A 107 -10.96 -1.03 20.93
N VAL A 108 -11.25 -1.92 19.98
CA VAL A 108 -12.63 -2.42 19.76
C VAL A 108 -13.02 -3.50 20.79
N PHE A 109 -12.09 -4.38 21.14
CA PHE A 109 -12.38 -5.55 21.99
C PHE A 109 -11.80 -5.44 23.41
N GLY A 110 -11.11 -4.35 23.73
CA GLY A 110 -10.35 -4.20 24.97
C GLY A 110 -8.93 -4.75 24.84
N TYR A 111 -8.04 -4.28 25.71
CA TYR A 111 -6.65 -4.71 25.71
C TYR A 111 -6.51 -6.17 26.19
N SER A 112 -5.78 -6.97 25.41
CA SER A 112 -5.18 -8.23 25.85
C SER A 112 -3.89 -8.46 25.07
N ASP A 113 -2.90 -9.09 25.70
CA ASP A 113 -1.61 -9.41 25.04
C ASP A 113 -1.81 -10.23 23.76
N SER A 114 -2.78 -11.16 23.78
CA SER A 114 -3.12 -11.98 22.61
C SER A 114 -3.69 -11.17 21.43
N LEU A 115 -4.48 -10.12 21.69
CA LEU A 115 -5.03 -9.25 20.64
C LEU A 115 -3.97 -8.31 20.10
N PHE A 116 -3.05 -7.86 20.95
CA PHE A 116 -1.89 -7.08 20.55
C PHE A 116 -0.98 -7.90 19.62
N ASP A 117 -0.59 -9.11 20.03
CA ASP A 117 0.23 -10.02 19.23
C ASP A 117 -0.43 -10.41 17.90
N LEU A 118 -1.75 -10.63 17.92
CA LEU A 118 -2.51 -10.90 16.71
C LEU A 118 -2.53 -9.68 15.78
N SER A 119 -2.71 -8.47 16.31
CA SER A 119 -2.65 -7.22 15.53
C SER A 119 -1.30 -7.07 14.85
N PHE A 120 -0.22 -7.26 15.61
CA PHE A 120 1.14 -7.21 15.10
C PHE A 120 1.38 -8.25 13.99
N THR A 121 0.91 -9.49 14.20
CA THR A 121 1.02 -10.57 13.21
C THR A 121 0.26 -10.23 11.92
N ILE A 122 -0.97 -9.72 12.03
CA ILE A 122 -1.76 -9.29 10.87
C ILE A 122 -1.03 -8.16 10.12
N ALA A 123 -0.54 -7.16 10.85
CA ALA A 123 0.20 -6.06 10.26
C ALA A 123 1.46 -6.54 9.52
N LEU A 124 2.23 -7.46 10.11
CA LEU A 124 3.44 -8.00 9.50
C LEU A 124 3.13 -8.78 8.22
N VAL A 125 2.13 -9.67 8.26
CA VAL A 125 1.70 -10.44 7.08
C VAL A 125 1.18 -9.51 5.99
N ALA A 126 0.37 -8.51 6.34
CA ALA A 126 -0.15 -7.52 5.41
C ALA A 126 0.96 -6.66 4.80
N GLY A 127 1.95 -6.24 5.60
CA GLY A 127 3.13 -5.52 5.11
C GLY A 127 3.95 -6.36 4.12
N GLY A 128 4.20 -7.63 4.45
CA GLY A 128 4.87 -8.56 3.53
C GLY A 128 4.09 -8.77 2.23
N ALA A 129 2.77 -8.95 2.31
CA ALA A 129 1.90 -9.07 1.14
C ALA A 129 1.92 -7.81 0.27
N ALA A 130 1.93 -6.61 0.89
CA ALA A 130 2.03 -5.35 0.18
C ALA A 130 3.33 -5.24 -0.62
N VAL A 131 4.47 -5.61 -0.01
CA VAL A 131 5.78 -5.62 -0.65
C VAL A 131 5.81 -6.59 -1.84
N VAL A 132 5.32 -7.81 -1.66
CA VAL A 132 5.27 -8.82 -2.74
C VAL A 132 4.37 -8.35 -3.88
N ALA A 133 3.14 -7.91 -3.59
CA ALA A 133 2.20 -7.43 -4.59
C ALA A 133 2.75 -6.21 -5.36
N TYR A 134 3.39 -5.29 -4.64
CA TYR A 134 4.07 -4.14 -5.25
C TYR A 134 5.21 -4.58 -6.18
N GLY A 135 6.05 -5.53 -5.73
CA GLY A 135 7.13 -6.07 -6.55
C GLY A 135 6.64 -6.73 -7.83
N VAL A 136 5.55 -7.49 -7.75
CA VAL A 136 4.87 -8.09 -8.91
C VAL A 136 4.35 -7.02 -9.87
N LEU A 137 3.68 -5.98 -9.35
CA LEU A 137 3.21 -4.87 -10.16
C LEU A 137 4.38 -4.17 -10.86
N LEU A 138 5.40 -3.77 -10.11
CA LEU A 138 6.57 -3.07 -10.62
C LEU A 138 7.25 -3.89 -11.72
N GLY A 139 7.52 -5.17 -11.46
CA GLY A 139 8.13 -6.09 -12.43
C GLY A 139 7.29 -6.20 -13.71
N SER A 140 5.98 -6.38 -13.58
CA SER A 140 5.08 -6.49 -14.74
C SER A 140 4.97 -5.20 -15.56
N LEU A 141 5.04 -4.03 -14.91
CA LEU A 141 5.07 -2.72 -15.58
C LEU A 141 6.39 -2.50 -16.34
N VAL A 142 7.52 -2.90 -15.74
CA VAL A 142 8.84 -2.80 -16.36
C VAL A 142 8.96 -3.73 -17.56
N VAL A 143 8.55 -5.00 -17.42
CA VAL A 143 8.58 -5.98 -18.51
C VAL A 143 7.69 -5.53 -19.66
N GLY A 144 6.43 -5.16 -19.39
CA GLY A 144 5.52 -4.70 -20.43
C GLY A 144 6.01 -3.44 -21.19
N ARG A 145 6.90 -2.64 -20.58
CA ARG A 145 7.53 -1.51 -21.26
C ARG A 145 8.71 -1.92 -22.15
N ARG A 146 9.45 -2.96 -21.79
CA ARG A 146 10.57 -3.50 -22.59
C ARG A 146 10.07 -4.13 -23.88
N ASP A 147 9.03 -4.95 -23.79
CA ASP A 147 8.43 -5.64 -24.95
C ASP A 147 7.89 -4.63 -25.98
N ALA A 148 7.29 -3.54 -25.49
CA ALA A 148 6.79 -2.47 -26.35
C ALA A 148 7.90 -1.65 -27.04
N ARG A 149 9.12 -1.62 -26.51
CA ARG A 149 10.26 -0.98 -27.20
C ARG A 149 10.86 -1.89 -28.26
N ALA A 150 11.04 -3.17 -27.95
CA ALA A 150 11.59 -4.14 -28.89
C ALA A 150 10.76 -4.25 -30.18
N THR A 151 9.43 -4.15 -30.05
CA THR A 151 8.49 -4.18 -31.19
C THR A 151 8.49 -2.92 -32.06
N MET A 152 9.07 -1.80 -31.61
CA MET A 152 9.21 -0.58 -32.41
C MET A 152 10.53 -0.53 -33.21
N GLU A 153 11.49 -1.38 -32.86
CA GLU A 153 12.82 -1.45 -33.51
C GLU A 153 12.87 -2.47 -34.67
N THR A 154 11.80 -3.27 -34.84
CA THR A 154 11.61 -4.24 -35.94
C THR A 154 10.69 -3.69 -37.01
#